data_AF-A0A0Q6KAG3-F1
#
_entry.id   AF-A0A0Q6KAG3-F1
#
_cell.length_a   1.000
_cell.length_b   1.000
_cell.length_c   1.000
_cell.angle_alpha   90.00
_cell.angle_beta   90.00
_cell.angle_gamma   90.00
#
_symmetry.space_group_name_H-M   'P 1'
#
loop_
_entity.id
_entity.type
_entity.pdbx_description
1 polymer ?
#
loop_
_entity_poly.entity_id
_entity_poly.type
_entity_poly.pdbx_seq_one_letter_code
_entity_poly.pdbx_strand_id
1 'polypeptide(L)'
;MIEHDKINELIDKQALHDNLMRYCRGIDRMDLELMKSTYWEDSTDDHGRYVGAGHGWCEVAMGSKEVLVSCNHHISNVYSEIDGDRAHRESMFMVVTTYLEGKPTMMLGGRYRDLCEKRDGQWKVLHRVCVWDWNQQMEINTGWSIMKAPELSNWGNFHPLDPIYQDWYSSPPTLAADSNRPEVSGTRP
;
A
#
# COMPACT_ATOMS: atom_id res chain seq x y z
N MET A 1 6.56 -0.86 -37.35
CA MET A 1 6.74 0.31 -36.46
C MET A 1 5.53 0.45 -35.54
N ILE A 2 4.30 0.64 -36.04
CA ILE A 2 3.07 0.75 -35.22
C ILE A 2 2.86 -0.37 -34.19
N GLU A 3 3.18 -1.62 -34.53
CA GLU A 3 3.04 -2.75 -33.59
C GLU A 3 4.08 -2.72 -32.46
N HIS A 4 5.29 -2.25 -32.75
CA HIS A 4 6.36 -2.10 -31.76
C HIS A 4 6.05 -0.98 -30.77
N ASP A 5 5.50 0.14 -31.26
CA ASP A 5 5.11 1.28 -30.42
C ASP A 5 3.96 0.90 -29.47
N LYS A 6 2.97 0.14 -29.95
CA LYS A 6 1.87 -0.38 -29.12
C LYS A 6 2.34 -1.37 -28.04
N ILE A 7 3.33 -2.20 -28.36
CA ILE A 7 3.92 -3.13 -27.37
C ILE A 7 4.69 -2.34 -26.31
N ASN A 8 5.46 -1.34 -26.70
CA ASN A 8 6.20 -0.49 -25.76
C ASN A 8 5.24 0.27 -24.83
N GLU A 9 4.15 0.82 -25.35
CA GLU A 9 3.12 1.47 -24.54
C GLU A 9 2.49 0.50 -23.53
N LEU A 10 2.22 -0.76 -23.94
CA LEU A 10 1.69 -1.78 -23.04
C LEU A 10 2.69 -2.12 -21.91
N ILE A 11 3.97 -2.25 -22.24
CA ILE A 11 5.04 -2.50 -21.27
C ILE A 11 5.14 -1.34 -20.27
N ASP A 12 5.09 -0.11 -20.77
CA ASP A 12 5.17 1.09 -19.93
C ASP A 12 3.94 1.23 -19.02
N LYS A 13 2.74 0.94 -19.53
CA LYS A 13 1.52 0.89 -18.72
C LYS A 13 1.60 -0.18 -17.63
N GLN A 14 2.15 -1.36 -17.93
CA GLN A 14 2.36 -2.39 -16.92
C GLN A 14 3.39 -1.96 -15.88
N ALA A 15 4.49 -1.32 -16.29
CA ALA A 15 5.50 -0.81 -15.37
C ALA A 15 4.95 0.27 -14.43
N LEU A 16 4.11 1.17 -14.94
CA LEU A 16 3.39 2.19 -14.15
C LEU A 16 2.41 1.55 -13.17
N HIS A 17 1.67 0.53 -13.59
CA HIS A 17 0.76 -0.21 -12.72
C HIS A 17 1.53 -0.92 -11.60
N ASP A 18 2.59 -1.65 -11.94
CA ASP A 18 3.41 -2.36 -10.97
C ASP A 18 4.11 -1.41 -9.99
N ASN A 19 4.52 -0.23 -10.46
CA ASN A 19 5.03 0.84 -9.59
C ASN A 19 3.98 1.20 -8.50
N LEU A 20 2.70 1.40 -8.88
CA LEU A 20 1.63 1.67 -7.92
C LEU A 20 1.39 0.51 -6.95
N MET A 21 1.41 -0.73 -7.45
CA MET A 21 1.21 -1.91 -6.61
C MET A 21 2.36 -2.12 -5.63
N ARG A 22 3.61 -1.82 -6.04
CA ARG A 22 4.77 -1.82 -5.12
C ARG A 22 4.63 -0.76 -4.05
N TYR A 23 4.13 0.43 -4.38
CA TYR A 23 3.86 1.48 -3.39
C TYR A 23 2.86 0.99 -2.36
N CYS A 24 1.73 0.44 -2.81
CA CYS A 24 0.68 -0.10 -1.94
C CYS A 24 1.20 -1.22 -1.04
N ARG A 25 1.94 -2.19 -1.60
CA ARG A 25 2.59 -3.24 -0.80
C ARG A 25 3.53 -2.63 0.23
N GLY A 26 4.34 -1.66 -0.15
CA GLY A 26 5.30 -0.99 0.73
C GLY A 26 4.61 -0.33 1.92
N ILE A 27 3.60 0.50 1.68
CA ILE A 27 2.88 1.21 2.76
C ILE A 27 2.06 0.25 3.63
N ASP A 28 1.40 -0.74 3.02
CA ASP A 28 0.58 -1.72 3.73
C ASP A 28 1.40 -2.66 4.62
N ARG A 29 2.69 -2.83 4.30
CA ARG A 29 3.62 -3.66 5.08
C ARG A 29 4.63 -2.84 5.86
N MET A 30 4.56 -1.52 5.83
CA MET A 30 5.55 -0.65 6.48
C MET A 30 6.99 -0.98 6.04
N ASP A 31 7.17 -1.25 4.74
CA ASP A 31 8.45 -1.51 4.09
C ASP A 31 8.96 -0.21 3.44
N LEU A 32 9.79 0.50 4.20
CA LEU A 32 10.30 1.83 3.82
C LEU A 32 11.08 1.80 2.50
N GLU A 33 11.94 0.82 2.32
CA GLU A 33 12.80 0.73 1.14
C GLU A 33 11.98 0.39 -0.10
N LEU A 34 11.00 -0.51 0.03
CA LEU A 34 10.05 -0.78 -1.06
C LEU A 34 9.24 0.47 -1.42
N MET A 35 8.74 1.24 -0.44
CA MET A 35 8.06 2.50 -0.71
C MET A 35 8.96 3.49 -1.45
N LYS A 36 10.16 3.76 -0.93
CA LYS A 36 11.14 4.69 -1.53
C LYS A 36 11.49 4.29 -2.96
N SER A 37 11.56 2.99 -3.26
CA SER A 37 11.85 2.48 -4.61
C SER A 37 10.83 2.93 -5.68
N THR A 38 9.62 3.32 -5.27
CA THR A 38 8.55 3.75 -6.18
C THR A 38 8.57 5.24 -6.53
N TYR A 39 9.40 6.02 -5.83
CA TYR A 39 9.56 7.46 -6.00
C TYR A 39 10.94 7.79 -6.56
N TRP A 40 11.02 8.85 -7.37
CA TRP A 40 12.30 9.52 -7.60
C TRP A 40 12.78 10.24 -6.34
N GLU A 41 14.10 10.38 -6.17
CA GLU A 41 14.68 11.08 -5.00
C GLU A 41 14.24 12.54 -4.93
N ASP A 42 14.06 13.18 -6.08
CA ASP A 42 13.60 14.56 -6.25
C ASP A 42 12.07 14.70 -6.34
N SER A 43 11.32 13.64 -6.02
CA SER A 43 9.86 13.64 -6.08
C SER A 43 9.22 14.44 -4.95
N THR A 44 7.94 14.79 -5.13
CA THR A 44 7.10 15.40 -4.10
C THR A 44 5.82 14.63 -3.84
N ASP A 45 5.29 14.77 -2.64
CA ASP A 45 4.02 14.17 -2.25
C ASP A 45 3.19 15.15 -1.39
N ASP A 46 1.92 15.27 -1.75
CA ASP A 46 0.87 15.96 -1.02
C ASP A 46 -0.21 14.94 -0.57
N HIS A 47 -0.14 14.57 0.70
CA HIS A 47 -1.18 13.78 1.39
C HIS A 47 -2.12 14.67 2.23
N GLY A 48 -2.11 15.99 2.02
CA GLY A 48 -2.85 16.99 2.78
C GLY A 48 -2.23 17.29 4.15
N ARG A 49 -2.15 16.28 5.04
CA ARG A 49 -1.46 16.41 6.34
C ARG A 49 0.06 16.51 6.21
N TYR A 50 0.58 16.04 5.09
CA TYR A 50 1.98 16.07 4.73
C TYR A 50 2.09 16.68 3.32
N VAL A 51 2.97 17.65 3.17
CA VAL A 51 3.33 18.25 1.87
C VAL A 51 4.83 18.42 1.86
N GLY A 52 5.54 17.72 0.97
CA GLY A 52 7.00 17.74 0.96
C GLY A 52 7.62 16.75 -0.03
N ALA A 53 8.85 16.32 0.26
CA ALA A 53 9.57 15.34 -0.55
C ALA A 53 8.87 13.97 -0.52
N GLY A 54 8.84 13.24 -1.63
CA GLY A 54 8.19 11.94 -1.72
C GLY A 54 8.83 10.90 -0.78
N HIS A 55 10.15 10.88 -0.70
CA HIS A 55 10.86 10.03 0.27
C HIS A 55 10.59 10.43 1.72
N GLY A 56 10.35 11.72 1.98
CA GLY A 56 9.93 12.19 3.30
C GLY A 56 8.53 11.70 3.69
N TRP A 57 7.62 11.57 2.72
CA TRP A 57 6.33 10.91 2.97
C TRP A 57 6.52 9.44 3.33
N CYS A 58 7.39 8.71 2.61
CA CYS A 58 7.68 7.31 2.93
C CYS A 58 8.14 7.14 4.39
N GLU A 59 8.99 8.03 4.89
CA GLU A 59 9.45 8.02 6.28
C GLU A 59 8.34 8.34 7.28
N VAL A 60 7.57 9.40 7.02
CA VAL A 60 6.42 9.79 7.87
C VAL A 60 5.38 8.67 7.94
N ALA A 61 5.13 7.97 6.84
CA ALA A 61 4.16 6.87 6.79
C ALA A 61 4.52 5.72 7.74
N MET A 62 5.81 5.45 7.98
CA MET A 62 6.27 4.36 8.86
C MET A 62 5.85 4.53 10.32
N GLY A 63 5.60 5.77 10.77
CA GLY A 63 5.07 6.02 12.12
C GLY A 63 3.72 5.35 12.38
N SER A 64 3.00 4.98 11.32
CA SER A 64 1.74 4.24 11.43
C SER A 64 1.92 2.84 12.04
N LYS A 65 3.13 2.26 11.99
CA LYS A 65 3.46 0.95 12.60
C LYS A 65 3.19 0.91 14.11
N GLU A 66 3.26 2.05 14.78
CA GLU A 66 3.07 2.15 16.24
C GLU A 66 1.60 2.15 16.65
N VAL A 67 0.68 2.42 15.73
CA VAL A 67 -0.75 2.62 16.02
C VAL A 67 -1.68 1.69 15.24
N LEU A 68 -1.18 1.05 14.18
CA LEU A 68 -1.96 0.17 13.33
C LEU A 68 -1.68 -1.31 13.61
N VAL A 69 -2.75 -2.11 13.51
CA VAL A 69 -2.68 -3.57 13.37
C VAL A 69 -2.49 -3.95 11.91
N SER A 70 -3.18 -3.26 10.98
CA SER A 70 -2.98 -3.43 9.55
C SER A 70 -3.45 -2.21 8.75
N CYS A 71 -2.87 -2.05 7.56
CA CYS A 71 -3.28 -1.12 6.53
C CYS A 71 -3.41 -1.89 5.21
N ASN A 72 -4.47 -1.65 4.44
CA ASN A 72 -4.70 -2.31 3.17
C ASN A 72 -5.23 -1.30 2.15
N HIS A 73 -4.48 -1.09 1.07
CA HIS A 73 -4.88 -0.28 -0.07
C HIS A 73 -5.52 -1.17 -1.15
N HIS A 74 -6.77 -0.88 -1.45
CA HIS A 74 -7.50 -1.45 -2.57
C HIS A 74 -7.53 -0.43 -3.69
N ILE A 75 -6.86 -0.74 -4.80
CA ILE A 75 -6.74 0.16 -5.94
C ILE A 75 -7.67 -0.28 -7.05
N SER A 76 -8.34 0.69 -7.68
CA SER A 76 -9.19 0.46 -8.84
C SER A 76 -9.09 1.61 -9.83
N ASN A 77 -9.71 1.44 -11.00
CA ASN A 77 -9.85 2.48 -12.02
C ASN A 77 -8.53 3.19 -12.34
N VAL A 78 -7.46 2.40 -12.52
CA VAL A 78 -6.14 2.91 -12.87
C VAL A 78 -6.16 3.29 -14.35
N TYR A 79 -5.97 4.57 -14.62
CA TYR A 79 -5.92 5.13 -15.96
C TYR A 79 -4.60 5.87 -16.13
N SER A 80 -3.89 5.60 -17.22
CA SER A 80 -2.58 6.20 -17.48
C SER A 80 -2.46 6.66 -18.93
N GLU A 81 -2.08 7.93 -19.08
CA GLU A 81 -1.78 8.56 -20.35
C GLU A 81 -0.27 8.82 -20.42
N ILE A 82 0.38 8.26 -21.42
CA ILE A 82 1.84 8.33 -21.59
C ILE A 82 2.15 9.34 -22.70
N ASP A 83 3.10 10.24 -22.42
CA ASP A 83 3.68 11.19 -23.37
C ASP A 83 5.22 11.12 -23.24
N GLY A 84 5.83 10.32 -24.12
CA GLY A 84 7.27 10.02 -24.07
C GLY A 84 7.68 9.42 -22.72
N ASP A 85 8.57 10.12 -22.01
CA ASP A 85 9.09 9.73 -20.70
C ASP A 85 8.29 10.34 -19.52
N ARG A 86 7.08 10.82 -19.78
CA ARG A 86 6.12 11.30 -18.77
C ARG A 86 4.82 10.54 -18.86
N ALA A 87 4.14 10.40 -17.72
CA ALA A 87 2.79 9.85 -17.69
C ALA A 87 1.93 10.51 -16.63
N HIS A 88 0.69 10.83 -16.97
CA HIS A 88 -0.35 11.19 -16.02
C HIS A 88 -1.09 9.93 -15.62
N ARG A 89 -1.11 9.62 -14.33
CA ARG A 89 -1.83 8.47 -13.77
C ARG A 89 -2.88 8.94 -12.79
N GLU A 90 -4.14 8.59 -13.08
CA GLU A 90 -5.22 8.61 -12.10
C GLU A 90 -5.44 7.19 -11.59
N SER A 91 -5.64 7.04 -10.29
CA SER A 91 -6.07 5.77 -9.71
C SER A 91 -6.97 6.03 -8.51
N MET A 92 -8.04 5.27 -8.38
CA MET A 92 -8.87 5.29 -7.18
C MET A 92 -8.23 4.41 -6.12
N PHE A 93 -8.27 4.85 -4.87
CA PHE A 93 -7.90 4.06 -3.72
C PHE A 93 -9.05 3.97 -2.73
N MET A 94 -9.07 2.84 -2.04
CA MET A 94 -9.82 2.62 -0.82
C MET A 94 -8.86 2.04 0.20
N VAL A 95 -8.66 2.72 1.31
CA VAL A 95 -7.75 2.30 2.38
C VAL A 95 -8.55 1.82 3.56
N VAL A 96 -8.31 0.58 3.98
CA VAL A 96 -8.87 0.02 5.21
C VAL A 96 -7.74 -0.08 6.24
N THR A 97 -7.88 0.66 7.33
CA THR A 97 -6.93 0.68 8.44
C THR A 97 -7.59 0.17 9.71
N THR A 98 -6.93 -0.78 10.36
CA THR A 98 -7.33 -1.31 11.66
C THR A 98 -6.30 -0.86 12.68
N TYR A 99 -6.77 -0.28 13.77
CA TYR A 99 -5.93 0.34 14.79
C TYR A 99 -5.75 -0.59 15.99
N LEU A 100 -4.68 -0.36 16.75
CA LEU A 100 -4.50 -0.94 18.08
C LEU A 100 -5.56 -0.37 19.05
N GLU A 101 -5.77 -1.07 20.17
CA GLU A 101 -6.46 -0.56 21.38
C GLU A 101 -7.93 -0.13 21.19
N GLY A 102 -8.80 -1.01 20.69
CA GLY A 102 -10.25 -0.73 20.66
C GLY A 102 -10.61 0.55 19.88
N LYS A 103 -9.75 1.00 18.98
CA LYS A 103 -10.04 2.10 18.06
C LYS A 103 -10.84 1.55 16.87
N PRO A 104 -11.71 2.38 16.27
CA PRO A 104 -12.52 1.97 15.13
C PRO A 104 -11.65 1.56 13.93
N THR A 105 -12.20 0.69 13.08
CA THR A 105 -11.66 0.50 11.74
C THR A 105 -12.03 1.72 10.90
N MET A 106 -11.06 2.28 10.18
CA MET A 106 -11.31 3.39 9.26
C MET A 106 -11.25 2.90 7.82
N MET A 107 -12.24 3.31 7.03
CA MET A 107 -12.30 3.11 5.60
C MET A 107 -12.25 4.48 4.93
N LEU A 108 -11.24 4.71 4.11
CA LEU A 108 -10.99 5.98 3.44
C LEU A 108 -11.06 5.77 1.94
N GLY A 109 -11.68 6.69 1.21
CA GLY A 109 -11.73 6.62 -0.25
C GLY A 109 -11.25 7.90 -0.90
N GLY A 110 -10.57 7.75 -2.02
CA GLY A 110 -10.00 8.88 -2.74
C GLY A 110 -9.33 8.46 -4.03
N ARG A 111 -8.49 9.37 -4.54
CA ARG A 111 -7.72 9.18 -5.77
C ARG A 111 -6.27 9.62 -5.57
N TYR A 112 -5.35 8.89 -6.17
CA TYR A 112 -4.03 9.42 -6.46
C TYR A 112 -4.06 10.10 -7.83
N ARG A 113 -3.56 11.33 -7.86
CA ARG A 113 -3.23 12.05 -9.09
C ARG A 113 -1.72 12.14 -9.18
N ASP A 114 -1.15 11.31 -10.03
CA ASP A 114 0.29 11.14 -10.13
C ASP A 114 0.83 11.70 -11.46
N LEU A 115 1.92 12.45 -11.37
CA LEU A 115 2.86 12.61 -12.47
C LEU A 115 3.98 11.59 -12.29
N CYS A 116 4.12 10.68 -13.24
CA CYS A 116 5.20 9.72 -13.30
C CYS A 116 6.21 10.11 -14.37
N GLU A 117 7.45 9.72 -14.15
CA GLU A 117 8.56 9.93 -15.09
C GLU A 117 9.34 8.63 -15.29
N LYS A 118 9.75 8.41 -16.53
CA LYS A 118 10.69 7.36 -16.92
C LYS A 118 12.11 7.91 -16.91
N ARG A 119 13.03 7.26 -16.18
CA ARG A 119 14.48 7.48 -16.30
C ARG A 119 15.16 6.12 -16.37
N ASP A 120 16.10 5.96 -17.30
CA ASP A 120 16.85 4.71 -17.49
C ASP A 120 15.96 3.46 -17.59
N GLY A 121 14.82 3.58 -18.28
CA GLY A 121 13.86 2.49 -18.47
C GLY A 121 12.93 2.20 -17.27
N GLN A 122 13.04 2.95 -16.17
CA GLN A 122 12.23 2.75 -14.97
C GLN A 122 11.19 3.86 -14.80
N TRP A 123 9.95 3.49 -14.51
CA TRP A 123 8.88 4.43 -14.15
C TRP A 123 8.78 4.59 -12.63
N LYS A 124 8.83 5.84 -12.18
CA LYS A 124 8.59 6.21 -10.77
C LYS A 124 7.75 7.47 -10.66
N VAL A 125 7.18 7.67 -9.48
CA VAL A 125 6.40 8.88 -9.15
C VAL A 125 7.36 10.07 -9.03
N LEU A 126 7.05 11.15 -9.75
CA LEU A 126 7.71 12.44 -9.63
C LEU A 126 6.87 13.40 -8.77
N HIS A 127 5.55 13.45 -8.97
CA HIS A 127 4.64 14.20 -8.12
C HIS A 127 3.40 13.38 -7.80
N ARG A 128 3.02 13.33 -6.54
CA ARG A 128 1.74 12.76 -6.10
C ARG A 128 0.90 13.80 -5.38
N VAL A 129 -0.40 13.79 -5.68
CA VAL A 129 -1.42 14.44 -4.85
C VAL A 129 -2.49 13.43 -4.50
N CYS A 130 -2.80 13.33 -3.21
CA CYS A 130 -3.91 12.54 -2.69
C CYS A 130 -5.17 13.40 -2.64
N VAL A 131 -6.18 12.99 -3.40
CA VAL A 131 -7.49 13.62 -3.42
C VAL A 131 -8.42 12.77 -2.56
N TRP A 132 -8.77 13.24 -1.38
CA TRP A 132 -9.66 12.54 -0.46
C TRP A 132 -11.12 12.84 -0.81
N ASP A 133 -11.90 11.80 -1.12
CA ASP A 133 -13.29 11.95 -1.56
C ASP A 133 -14.28 11.66 -0.41
N TRP A 134 -14.00 10.64 0.42
CA TRP A 134 -14.88 10.25 1.52
C TRP A 134 -14.14 9.46 2.61
N ASN A 135 -14.75 9.38 3.79
CA ASN A 135 -14.31 8.51 4.87
C ASN A 135 -15.52 7.90 5.59
N GLN A 136 -15.31 6.71 6.15
CA GLN A 136 -16.28 6.02 6.98
C GLN A 136 -15.56 5.38 8.18
N GLN A 137 -16.14 5.56 9.35
CA GLN A 137 -15.76 4.88 10.57
C GLN A 137 -16.63 3.63 10.73
N MET A 138 -16.01 2.49 10.97
CA MET A 138 -16.71 1.24 11.26
C MET A 138 -16.48 0.86 12.73
N GLU A 139 -17.50 0.27 13.35
CA GLU A 139 -17.38 -0.26 14.71
C GLU A 139 -16.21 -1.26 14.81
N ILE A 140 -15.63 -1.35 16.00
CA ILE A 140 -14.56 -2.29 16.31
C ILE A 140 -15.13 -3.69 16.13
N ASN A 141 -14.78 -4.35 15.04
CA ASN A 141 -15.24 -5.70 14.81
C ASN A 141 -14.35 -6.66 15.63
N THR A 142 -14.95 -7.38 16.56
CA THR A 142 -14.28 -8.26 17.52
C THR A 142 -13.77 -9.54 16.85
N GLY A 143 -12.84 -9.38 15.91
CA GLY A 143 -11.91 -10.40 15.46
C GLY A 143 -12.47 -11.62 14.71
N TRP A 144 -11.52 -12.44 14.25
CA TRP A 144 -11.74 -13.73 13.61
C TRP A 144 -12.38 -14.80 14.53
N SER A 145 -12.63 -14.50 15.80
CA SER A 145 -13.38 -15.38 16.71
C SER A 145 -14.81 -15.60 16.22
N ILE A 146 -15.42 -14.60 15.58
CA ILE A 146 -16.71 -14.73 14.88
C ILE A 146 -16.61 -15.78 13.76
N MET A 147 -15.49 -15.80 13.05
CA MET A 147 -15.21 -16.75 11.97
C MET A 147 -14.66 -18.10 12.49
N LYS A 148 -14.43 -18.24 13.81
CA LYS A 148 -13.76 -19.39 14.44
C LYS A 148 -12.45 -19.78 13.74
N ALA A 149 -11.71 -18.81 13.22
CA ALA A 149 -10.42 -19.11 12.59
C ALA A 149 -9.43 -19.61 13.67
N PRO A 150 -8.62 -20.65 13.38
CA PRO A 150 -7.59 -21.10 14.31
C PRO A 150 -6.65 -19.95 14.66
N GLU A 151 -6.25 -19.84 15.93
CA GLU A 151 -5.24 -18.85 16.37
C GLU A 151 -3.93 -19.01 15.60
N LEU A 152 -3.60 -20.25 15.25
CA LEU A 152 -2.49 -20.67 14.40
C LEU A 152 -2.80 -20.47 12.91
N SER A 153 -3.40 -19.36 12.50
CA SER A 153 -3.53 -19.03 11.07
C SER A 153 -2.34 -18.16 10.60
N ASN A 154 -2.09 -18.12 9.29
CA ASN A 154 -1.19 -17.11 8.74
C ASN A 154 -1.87 -15.74 8.81
N TRP A 155 -1.35 -14.87 9.68
CA TRP A 155 -1.83 -13.51 9.84
C TRP A 155 -0.95 -12.55 9.05
N GLY A 156 -1.57 -11.53 8.45
CA GLY A 156 -0.82 -10.40 7.90
C GLY A 156 0.01 -9.73 8.98
N ASN A 157 1.19 -9.24 8.61
CA ASN A 157 2.09 -8.55 9.51
C ASN A 157 2.77 -7.40 8.76
N PHE A 158 3.67 -6.68 9.43
CA PHE A 158 4.55 -5.72 8.79
C PHE A 158 5.87 -6.37 8.40
N HIS A 159 6.55 -5.79 7.41
CA HIS A 159 7.89 -6.16 7.00
C HIS A 159 8.85 -6.15 8.21
N PRO A 160 9.77 -7.14 8.30
CA PRO A 160 9.97 -8.27 7.37
C PRO A 160 9.15 -9.52 7.70
N LEU A 161 8.28 -9.47 8.70
CA LEU A 161 7.60 -10.65 9.25
C LEU A 161 6.32 -11.04 8.50
N ASP A 162 5.82 -10.19 7.59
CA ASP A 162 4.66 -10.53 6.77
C ASP A 162 4.92 -11.81 5.95
N PRO A 163 3.95 -12.75 5.87
CA PRO A 163 4.11 -13.99 5.11
C PRO A 163 4.54 -13.81 3.66
N ILE A 164 4.29 -12.65 3.03
CA ILE A 164 4.71 -12.38 1.65
C ILE A 164 6.23 -12.37 1.45
N TYR A 165 7.00 -12.13 2.53
CA TYR A 165 8.47 -12.12 2.51
C TYR A 165 9.08 -13.48 2.89
N GLN A 166 8.26 -14.48 3.21
CA GLN A 166 8.70 -15.83 3.54
C GLN A 166 8.89 -16.68 2.26
N ASP A 167 9.34 -17.92 2.42
CA ASP A 167 9.59 -18.84 1.30
C ASP A 167 8.28 -19.23 0.58
N TRP A 168 8.23 -18.97 -0.73
CA TRP A 168 7.08 -19.26 -1.59
C TRP A 168 6.99 -20.72 -2.04
N TYR A 169 8.10 -21.46 -2.01
CA TYR A 169 8.17 -22.87 -2.42
C TYR A 169 7.97 -23.79 -1.22
N SER A 170 8.46 -23.39 -0.05
CA SER A 170 8.27 -24.09 1.21
C SER A 170 7.38 -23.28 2.16
N SER A 171 6.07 -23.56 2.14
CA SER A 171 5.10 -22.98 3.07
C SER A 171 4.75 -24.03 4.13
N PRO A 172 5.54 -24.18 5.22
CA PRO A 172 5.20 -25.11 6.27
C PRO A 172 3.80 -24.81 6.81
N PRO A 173 3.02 -25.83 7.22
CA PRO A 173 1.75 -25.59 7.87
C PRO A 173 1.99 -24.74 9.13
N THR A 174 1.03 -23.89 9.48
CA THR A 174 1.14 -23.07 10.67
C THR A 174 1.21 -23.98 11.91
N LEU A 175 2.40 -24.07 12.52
CA LEU A 175 2.66 -24.88 13.71
C LEU A 175 2.81 -23.97 14.94
N ALA A 176 2.56 -24.55 16.11
CA ALA A 176 2.11 -23.91 17.36
C ALA A 176 2.97 -22.79 18.01
N ALA A 177 4.06 -22.31 17.40
CA ALA A 177 5.07 -21.52 18.12
C ALA A 177 5.09 -20.00 17.83
N ASP A 178 4.61 -19.51 16.68
CA ASP A 178 4.94 -18.13 16.22
C ASP A 178 3.73 -17.31 15.72
N SER A 179 2.53 -17.45 16.32
CA SER A 179 1.40 -16.59 15.97
C SER A 179 1.62 -15.15 16.50
N ASN A 180 2.45 -14.36 15.82
CA ASN A 180 2.75 -12.95 16.11
C ASN A 180 1.59 -11.99 15.78
N ARG A 181 0.33 -12.41 15.99
CA ARG A 181 -0.80 -11.53 15.74
C ARG A 181 -0.81 -10.42 16.79
N PRO A 182 -0.72 -9.13 16.42
CA PRO A 182 -0.93 -8.05 17.37
C PRO A 182 -2.37 -8.16 17.90
N GLU A 183 -2.54 -8.26 19.22
CA GLU A 183 -3.87 -8.33 19.80
C GLU A 183 -4.64 -7.04 19.50
N VAL A 184 -5.78 -7.18 18.82
CA VAL A 184 -6.84 -6.15 18.83
C VAL A 184 -7.57 -6.35 20.17
N SER A 185 -6.93 -6.03 21.29
CA SER A 185 -7.54 -6.27 22.60
C SER A 185 -8.70 -5.29 22.81
N GLY A 186 -9.90 -5.76 22.46
CA GLY A 186 -11.15 -5.23 22.98
C GLY A 186 -11.46 -5.98 24.26
N THR A 187 -10.99 -5.50 25.41
CA THR A 187 -11.61 -5.88 26.67
C THR A 187 -13.03 -5.34 26.66
N ARG A 188 -14.02 -6.21 26.48
CA ARG A 188 -15.38 -5.91 26.99
C ARG A 188 -15.42 -6.38 28.45
N PRO A 189 -15.92 -5.56 29.39
CA PRO A 189 -16.30 -6.03 30.72
C PRO A 189 -17.45 -7.04 30.65
#